data_AF-A0A9D1DKQ5-F1
#
_entry.id   AF-A0A9D1DKQ5-F1
#
_cell.length_a   1.000
_cell.length_b   1.000
_cell.length_c   1.000
_cell.angle_alpha   90.00
_cell.angle_beta   90.00
_cell.angle_gamma   90.00
#
_symmetry.space_group_name_H-M   'P 1'
#
loop_
_entity.id
_entity.type
_entity.pdbx_description
1 polymer ?
#
loop_
_entity_poly.entity_id
_entity_poly.type
_entity_poly.pdbx_seq_one_letter_code
_entity_poly.pdbx_strand_id
1 'polypeptide(L)'
;MSKLHKKMVALGNLSHHSYDSIVAACGEPKEKKPCTFSDIGEGFRATWSDGVFVLTLNFGKEGAYCGIYHHRNWEPYIVTAIVSVVIIAGALIGGYFMRQAKAAEAAPNEIVETALEYGDEYQEVYL
;
A
#
# COMPACT_ATOMS: atom_id res chain seq x y z
N MET A 1 25.14 -11.77 7.31
CA MET A 1 25.40 -10.34 7.61
C MET A 1 26.33 -9.78 6.52
N SER A 2 25.91 -8.74 5.81
CA SER A 2 26.60 -8.27 4.60
C SER A 2 27.93 -7.54 4.90
N LYS A 3 28.84 -7.41 3.93
CA LYS A 3 30.15 -6.74 4.13
C LYS A 3 29.95 -5.27 4.47
N LEU A 4 28.99 -4.61 3.82
CA LEU A 4 28.64 -3.22 4.11
C LEU A 4 28.08 -3.07 5.53
N HIS A 5 27.18 -3.96 5.94
CA HIS A 5 26.62 -3.95 7.29
C HIS A 5 27.72 -4.10 8.35
N LYS A 6 28.66 -5.03 8.18
CA LYS A 6 29.81 -5.21 9.11
C LYS A 6 30.66 -3.94 9.22
N LYS A 7 30.92 -3.26 8.10
CA LYS A 7 31.68 -2.00 8.08
C LYS A 7 30.94 -0.87 8.80
N MET A 8 29.63 -0.74 8.55
CA MET A 8 28.79 0.27 9.21
C MET A 8 28.68 0.03 10.73
N VAL A 9 28.61 -1.22 11.16
CA VAL A 9 28.66 -1.58 12.59
C VAL A 9 30.02 -1.26 13.20
N ALA A 10 31.12 -1.51 12.47
CA ALA A 10 32.47 -1.23 12.94
C ALA A 10 32.76 0.26 13.13
N LEU A 11 32.07 1.15 12.40
CA LEU A 11 32.11 2.60 12.64
C LEU A 11 31.48 2.97 13.99
N GLY A 12 30.65 2.12 14.58
CA GLY A 12 30.04 2.37 15.89
C GLY A 12 29.11 3.59 15.86
N ASN A 13 29.41 4.60 16.68
CA ASN A 13 28.57 5.79 16.78
C ASN A 13 28.81 6.74 15.60
N LEU A 14 27.89 6.69 14.62
CA LEU A 14 27.95 7.50 13.39
C LEU A 14 27.99 9.03 13.63
N SER A 15 27.56 9.52 14.79
CA SER A 15 27.63 10.96 15.11
C SER A 15 29.05 11.50 15.23
N HIS A 16 30.05 10.64 15.38
CA HIS A 16 31.46 11.04 15.42
C HIS A 16 32.13 11.02 14.04
N HIS A 17 31.38 10.66 12.98
CA HIS A 17 31.92 10.50 11.63
C HIS A 17 31.34 11.55 10.68
N SER A 18 32.22 12.14 9.87
CA SER A 18 31.83 12.93 8.71
C SER A 18 31.51 12.04 7.50
N TYR A 19 30.88 12.60 6.48
CA TYR A 19 30.66 11.95 5.19
C TYR A 19 31.94 11.30 4.65
N ASP A 20 33.04 12.03 4.61
CA ASP A 20 34.32 11.54 4.08
C ASP A 20 34.88 10.37 4.91
N SER A 21 34.72 10.41 6.24
CA SER A 21 35.13 9.31 7.12
C SER A 21 34.33 8.04 6.82
N ILE A 22 33.03 8.16 6.58
CA ILE A 22 32.16 7.03 6.23
C ILE A 22 32.50 6.52 4.82
N VAL A 23 32.76 7.40 3.86
CA VAL A 23 33.21 7.02 2.51
C VAL A 23 34.54 6.26 2.56
N ALA A 24 35.50 6.72 3.37
CA ALA A 24 36.78 6.04 3.53
C ALA A 24 36.62 4.61 4.06
N ALA A 25 35.68 4.37 4.97
CA ALA A 25 35.43 3.05 5.53
C ALA A 25 34.57 2.15 4.61
N CYS A 26 33.52 2.72 4.03
CA CYS A 26 32.44 1.99 3.37
C CYS A 26 32.49 2.04 1.83
N GLY A 27 33.29 2.92 1.25
CA GLY A 27 33.31 3.26 -0.18
C GLY A 27 32.29 4.35 -0.52
N GLU A 28 32.30 4.78 -1.78
CA GLU A 28 31.33 5.76 -2.27
C GLU A 28 29.88 5.25 -2.12
N PRO A 29 28.93 6.13 -1.77
CA PRO A 29 27.52 5.76 -1.76
C PRO A 29 27.05 5.45 -3.19
N LYS A 30 26.06 4.56 -3.32
CA LYS A 30 25.41 4.31 -4.61
C LYS A 30 24.65 5.52 -5.12
N GLU A 31 24.17 6.37 -4.21
CA GLU A 31 23.42 7.56 -4.54
C GLU A 31 23.73 8.68 -3.57
N LYS A 32 23.87 9.91 -4.08
CA LYS A 32 23.99 11.14 -3.31
C LYS A 32 23.04 12.18 -3.91
N LYS A 33 22.14 12.73 -3.10
CA LYS A 33 21.11 13.69 -3.53
C LYS A 33 21.08 14.91 -2.62
N PRO A 34 21.05 16.14 -3.16
CA PRO A 34 20.82 17.33 -2.35
C PRO A 34 19.45 17.27 -1.68
N CYS A 35 19.34 17.79 -0.46
CA CYS A 35 18.11 17.80 0.32
C CYS A 35 18.10 19.01 1.27
N THR A 36 16.94 19.61 1.46
CA THR A 36 16.73 20.61 2.51
C THR A 36 15.94 19.97 3.63
N PHE A 37 16.54 19.90 4.81
CA PHE A 37 15.93 19.35 6.02
C PHE A 37 15.26 20.47 6.81
N SER A 38 14.11 20.20 7.42
CA SER A 38 13.34 21.21 8.16
C SER A 38 14.04 21.71 9.42
N ASP A 39 14.89 20.87 10.02
CA ASP A 39 15.58 21.06 11.29
C ASP A 39 17.05 21.46 11.13
N ILE A 40 17.67 21.09 10.00
CA ILE A 40 19.12 21.25 9.75
C ILE A 40 19.41 22.24 8.61
N GLY A 41 18.43 22.50 7.74
CA GLY A 41 18.61 23.34 6.55
C GLY A 41 19.21 22.58 5.37
N GLU A 42 20.02 23.26 4.56
CA GLU A 42 20.63 22.66 3.36
C GLU A 42 21.60 21.53 3.71
N GLY A 43 21.49 20.44 2.97
CA GLY A 43 22.38 19.30 3.09
C GLY A 43 22.19 18.30 1.97
N PHE A 44 22.48 17.03 2.24
CA PHE A 44 22.31 15.96 1.27
C PHE A 44 22.03 14.62 1.94
N ARG A 45 21.43 13.71 1.18
CA ARG A 45 21.28 12.30 1.52
C ARG A 45 22.28 11.47 0.74
N ALA A 46 22.88 10.50 1.40
CA ALA A 46 23.71 9.51 0.74
C ALA A 46 23.24 8.09 1.11
N THR A 47 23.14 7.22 0.11
CA THR A 47 22.65 5.85 0.25
C THR A 47 23.75 4.86 -0.08
N TRP A 48 24.11 4.02 0.88
CA TRP A 48 24.96 2.85 0.66
C TRP A 48 24.09 1.61 0.52
N SER A 49 24.41 0.76 -0.45
CA SER A 49 23.73 -0.51 -0.61
C SER A 49 24.64 -1.56 -1.25
N ASP A 50 24.60 -2.78 -0.73
CA ASP A 50 25.23 -3.96 -1.35
C ASP A 50 24.21 -4.96 -1.91
N GLY A 51 22.96 -4.52 -2.09
CA GLY A 51 21.85 -5.34 -2.58
C GLY A 51 21.12 -6.13 -1.49
N VAL A 52 21.76 -6.34 -0.33
CA VAL A 52 21.14 -7.03 0.82
C VAL A 52 20.90 -6.05 1.97
N PHE A 53 21.87 -5.16 2.21
CA PHE A 53 21.77 -4.09 3.19
C PHE A 53 21.67 -2.76 2.47
N VAL A 54 20.76 -1.89 2.93
CA VAL A 54 20.59 -0.53 2.43
C VAL A 54 20.56 0.41 3.63
N LEU A 55 21.36 1.46 3.59
CA LEU A 55 21.39 2.49 4.61
C LEU A 55 21.50 3.86 3.95
N THR A 56 20.53 4.72 4.24
CA THR A 56 20.52 6.11 3.79
C THR A 56 20.75 7.02 4.99
N LEU A 57 21.78 7.86 4.90
CA LEU A 57 22.18 8.81 5.94
C LEU A 57 21.97 10.23 5.45
N ASN A 58 21.61 11.11 6.37
CA ASN A 58 21.49 12.54 6.15
C ASN A 58 22.78 13.23 6.59
N PHE A 59 23.21 14.22 5.82
CA PHE A 59 24.36 15.05 6.13
C PHE A 59 24.02 16.52 5.93
N GLY A 60 24.59 17.38 6.76
CA GLY A 60 24.56 18.83 6.54
C GLY A 60 25.41 19.22 5.33
N LYS A 61 25.36 20.49 4.94
CA LYS A 61 26.12 21.03 3.79
C LYS A 61 27.62 20.72 3.84
N GLU A 62 28.21 20.80 5.03
CA GLU A 62 29.64 20.54 5.28
C GLU A 62 29.97 19.04 5.49
N GLY A 63 28.99 18.14 5.31
CA GLY A 63 29.20 16.70 5.45
C GLY A 63 29.20 16.18 6.88
N ALA A 64 28.78 16.97 7.87
CA ALA A 64 28.53 16.48 9.24
C ALA A 64 27.35 15.51 9.24
N TYR A 65 27.45 14.40 9.98
CA TYR A 65 26.36 13.44 10.12
C TYR A 65 25.17 14.06 10.86
N CYS A 66 23.99 13.88 10.28
CA CYS A 66 22.76 14.55 10.68
C CYS A 66 21.60 13.58 10.96
N GLY A 67 21.87 12.27 10.94
CA GLY A 67 20.87 11.24 11.26
C GLY A 67 20.67 10.21 10.15
N ILE A 68 19.87 9.19 10.46
CA ILE A 68 19.47 8.15 9.50
C ILE A 68 18.17 8.58 8.85
N TYR A 69 18.11 8.51 7.51
CA TYR A 69 16.85 8.62 6.81
C TYR A 69 16.01 7.37 7.09
N HIS A 70 15.00 7.53 7.94
CA HIS A 70 13.97 6.51 8.11
C HIS A 70 13.04 6.59 6.90
N HIS A 71 13.33 5.79 5.88
CA HIS A 71 12.33 5.48 4.87
C HIS A 71 11.18 4.72 5.58
N ARG A 72 10.08 5.40 5.89
CA ARG A 72 8.86 4.71 6.32
C ARG A 72 8.39 3.88 5.13
N ASN A 73 8.56 2.55 5.18
CA ASN A 73 8.12 1.69 4.09
C ASN A 73 6.58 1.67 4.07
N TRP A 74 5.98 2.47 3.19
CA TRP A 74 4.52 2.58 3.05
C TRP A 74 3.92 1.46 2.19
N GLU A 75 4.74 0.72 1.44
CA GLU A 75 4.31 -0.39 0.59
C GLU A 75 3.44 -1.43 1.31
N PRO A 76 3.81 -1.97 2.49
CA PRO A 76 2.95 -2.92 3.19
C PRO A 76 1.58 -2.34 3.54
N TYR A 77 1.50 -1.06 3.94
CA TYR A 77 0.22 -0.42 4.25
C TYR A 77 -0.65 -0.22 3.01
N ILE A 78 -0.05 0.14 1.87
CA ILE A 78 -0.76 0.27 0.60
C ILE A 78 -1.31 -1.08 0.16
N VAL A 79 -0.51 -2.15 0.23
CA VAL A 79 -0.96 -3.51 -0.11
C VAL A 79 -2.09 -3.96 0.82
N THR A 80 -1.97 -3.74 2.14
CA THR A 80 -3.03 -4.07 3.10
C THR A 80 -4.32 -3.29 2.80
N ALA A 81 -4.23 -2.00 2.45
CA ALA A 81 -5.40 -1.20 2.07
C ALA A 81 -6.10 -1.74 0.82
N ILE A 82 -5.35 -2.13 -0.21
CA ILE A 82 -5.92 -2.71 -1.44
C ILE A 82 -6.60 -4.05 -1.13
N VAL A 83 -5.92 -4.95 -0.42
CA VAL A 83 -6.45 -6.28 -0.09
C VAL A 83 -7.73 -6.18 0.75
N SER A 84 -7.75 -5.30 1.74
CA SER A 84 -8.93 -5.11 2.59
C SER A 84 -10.14 -4.60 1.80
N VAL A 85 -9.95 -3.66 0.87
CA VAL A 85 -11.03 -3.19 -0.02
C VAL A 85 -11.58 -4.34 -0.87
N VAL A 86 -10.72 -5.17 -1.47
CA VAL A 86 -11.15 -6.31 -2.30
C VAL A 86 -11.94 -7.34 -1.49
N ILE A 87 -11.48 -7.68 -0.28
CA ILE A 87 -12.17 -8.63 0.60
C ILE A 87 -13.55 -8.09 1.00
N ILE A 88 -13.63 -6.82 1.41
CA ILE A 88 -14.91 -6.20 1.81
C ILE A 88 -15.89 -6.17 0.64
N ALA A 89 -15.44 -5.74 -0.54
CA ALA A 89 -16.27 -5.72 -1.74
C ALA A 89 -16.76 -7.13 -2.12
N GLY A 90 -15.86 -8.13 -2.10
CA GLY A 90 -16.20 -9.52 -2.36
C GLY A 90 -17.23 -10.08 -1.37
N ALA A 91 -17.08 -9.76 -0.08
CA ALA A 91 -18.03 -10.17 0.96
C ALA A 91 -19.42 -9.54 0.77
N LEU A 92 -19.48 -8.25 0.42
CA LEU A 92 -20.75 -7.56 0.18
C LEU A 92 -21.47 -8.11 -1.06
N ILE A 93 -20.74 -8.27 -2.18
CA ILE A 93 -21.31 -8.78 -3.44
C ILE A 93 -21.72 -10.24 -3.27
N GLY A 94 -20.83 -11.09 -2.74
CA GLY A 94 -21.14 -12.49 -2.48
C GLY A 94 -22.29 -12.67 -1.50
N GLY A 95 -22.33 -11.86 -0.43
CA GLY A 95 -23.42 -11.83 0.54
C GLY A 95 -24.76 -11.45 -0.09
N TYR A 96 -24.76 -10.49 -1.03
CA TYR A 96 -25.96 -10.09 -1.77
C TYR A 96 -26.49 -11.24 -2.65
N PHE A 97 -25.63 -11.90 -3.42
CA PHE A 97 -26.04 -13.03 -4.26
C PHE A 97 -26.51 -14.23 -3.44
N MET A 98 -25.84 -14.56 -2.32
CA MET A 98 -26.28 -15.63 -1.43
C MET A 98 -27.65 -15.34 -0.80
N ARG A 99 -27.94 -14.07 -0.46
CA ARG A 99 -29.28 -13.66 0.00
C ARG A 99 -30.33 -13.84 -1.09
N GLN A 100 -30.04 -13.45 -2.33
CA GLN A 100 -30.96 -13.65 -3.44
C GLN A 100 -31.23 -15.14 -3.73
N ALA A 101 -30.19 -15.97 -3.73
CA ALA A 101 -30.32 -17.41 -3.94
C ALA A 101 -31.21 -18.07 -2.87
N LYS A 102 -31.00 -17.72 -1.59
CA LYS A 102 -31.85 -18.22 -0.50
C LYS A 102 -33.29 -17.73 -0.57
N ALA A 103 -33.52 -16.50 -1.04
CA ALA A 103 -34.87 -15.98 -1.25
C ALA A 103 -35.57 -16.70 -2.41
N ALA A 104 -34.83 -17.06 -3.47
CA ALA A 104 -35.36 -17.82 -4.61
C ALA A 104 -35.66 -19.28 -4.26
N GLU A 105 -34.86 -19.94 -3.41
CA GLU A 105 -35.17 -21.29 -2.90
C GLU A 105 -36.40 -21.33 -1.99
N ALA A 106 -36.71 -20.22 -1.31
CA ALA A 106 -37.86 -20.12 -0.40
C ALA A 106 -39.18 -19.73 -1.11
N ALA A 107 -39.15 -19.38 -2.39
CA ALA A 107 -40.36 -19.14 -3.16
C ALA A 107 -40.99 -20.51 -3.54
N PRO A 108 -42.21 -20.84 -3.07
CA PRO A 108 -42.87 -22.07 -3.49
C PRO A 108 -43.12 -22.00 -5.00
N ASN A 109 -42.77 -23.08 -5.71
CA ASN A 109 -43.10 -23.27 -7.12
C ASN A 109 -44.62 -23.43 -7.26
N GLU A 110 -45.38 -22.34 -7.15
CA GLU A 110 -46.78 -22.32 -7.52
C GLU A 110 -46.87 -21.88 -8.98
N ILE A 111 -46.77 -22.85 -9.88
CA ILE A 111 -47.25 -22.68 -11.26
C ILE A 111 -48.77 -22.56 -11.14
N VAL A 112 -49.27 -21.36 -10.91
CA VAL A 112 -50.69 -21.06 -11.05
C VAL A 112 -50.97 -21.04 -12.54
N GLU A 113 -51.50 -22.14 -13.07
CA GLU A 113 -52.21 -22.15 -14.35
C GLU A 113 -53.36 -21.14 -14.25
N THR A 114 -53.13 -19.91 -14.73
CA THR A 114 -54.22 -18.97 -14.98
C THR A 114 -55.01 -19.51 -16.16
N ALA A 115 -56.02 -20.31 -15.86
CA ALA A 115 -57.14 -20.57 -16.77
C ALA A 115 -57.71 -19.21 -17.20
N LEU A 116 -57.65 -18.93 -18.49
CA LEU A 116 -58.38 -17.83 -19.12
C LEU A 116 -59.88 -18.11 -18.97
N GLU A 117 -60.50 -17.59 -17.91
CA GLU A 117 -61.96 -17.45 -17.87
C GLU A 117 -62.35 -16.35 -18.87
N TYR A 118 -62.92 -16.78 -19.99
CA TYR A 118 -63.58 -15.90 -20.95
C TYR A 118 -64.90 -15.46 -20.32
N GLY A 119 -64.93 -14.25 -19.75
CA GLY A 119 -66.15 -13.61 -19.27
C GLY A 119 -66.83 -12.81 -20.38
N ASP A 120 -68.03 -13.22 -20.77
CA ASP A 120 -68.95 -12.49 -21.65
C ASP A 120 -69.29 -11.11 -21.06
N GLU A 121 -68.81 -10.03 -21.67
CA GLU A 121 -69.43 -8.72 -21.49
C GLU A 121 -69.71 -8.08 -22.86
N TYR A 122 -70.97 -8.15 -23.25
CA TYR A 122 -71.56 -7.45 -24.38
C TYR A 122 -71.39 -5.93 -24.21
N GLN A 123 -70.76 -5.29 -25.19
CA GLN A 123 -70.73 -3.84 -25.30
C GLN A 123 -71.80 -3.41 -26.30
N GLU A 124 -72.98 -3.02 -25.81
CA GLU A 124 -73.99 -2.36 -26.65
C GLU A 124 -73.56 -0.92 -26.96
N VAL A 125 -73.45 -0.61 -28.25
CA VAL A 125 -73.22 0.74 -28.76
C VAL A 125 -74.57 1.33 -29.17
N TYR A 126 -75.03 2.39 -28.50
CA TYR A 126 -76.14 3.21 -28.98
C TYR A 126 -75.70 4.65 -29.30
N LEU A 127 -75.98 4.98 -30.58
CA LEU A 127 -76.07 6.25 -31.30
C LEU A 127 -74.82 7.11 -31.48
#